data_AF-A0A848H3K7-F1
#
_entry.id   AF-A0A848H3K7-F1
#
_cell.length_a   1.000
_cell.length_b   1.000
_cell.length_c   1.000
_cell.angle_alpha   90.00
_cell.angle_beta   90.00
_cell.angle_gamma   90.00
#
_symmetry.space_group_name_H-M   'P 1'
#
loop_
_entity.id
_entity.type
_entity.pdbx_description
1 polymer ?
#
loop_
_entity_poly.entity_id
_entity_poly.type
_entity_poly.pdbx_seq_one_letter_code
_entity_poly.pdbx_strand_id
1 'polypeptide(L)'
;MAATPLCEAPLAALKKSLRDEFPDAKSSHLSEALAASLGFRTYASLQAAMTGPEEDRPFVLLNSEMLRKRLMQFGYPDDPEFEFELMNGVPGNGVVSTWCNHAWEIEYKTERQRAWRNLMICAVNAALDRRIFTLRPGDNRFEDEYRRGVPIDFTLPNGLPARASVADAGFDEVAVHAAVNPKGRHVDAMAGFDCGDAVAMTWLERRRGAWMQTSDTQFHCRRSLLSGLAALDVTPAGYGDRGRVIM
;
A
#
# COMPACT_ATOMS: atom_id res chain seq x y z
N MET A 1 -10.23 -3.53 -0.25
CA MET A 1 -9.25 -4.63 -0.08
C MET A 1 -8.49 -4.32 1.17
N ALA A 2 -8.63 -5.06 2.26
CA ALA A 2 -7.90 -4.73 3.48
C ALA A 2 -6.45 -5.22 3.41
N ALA A 3 -5.63 -4.85 4.38
CA ALA A 3 -4.27 -5.36 4.54
C ALA A 3 -4.09 -5.96 5.93
N THR A 4 -3.03 -6.73 6.10
CA THR A 4 -2.54 -7.16 7.42
C THR A 4 -1.01 -7.14 7.45
N PRO A 5 -0.37 -6.71 8.54
CA PRO A 5 1.05 -6.93 8.73
C PRO A 5 1.35 -8.43 8.80
N LEU A 6 2.42 -8.86 8.14
CA LEU A 6 2.83 -10.27 8.08
C LEU A 6 3.52 -10.71 9.38
N CYS A 7 2.77 -10.66 10.48
CA CYS A 7 3.21 -10.94 11.85
C CYS A 7 2.28 -11.94 12.54
N GLU A 8 2.81 -12.69 13.49
CA GLU A 8 2.14 -13.80 14.16
C GLU A 8 0.88 -13.33 14.91
N ALA A 9 0.99 -12.27 15.71
CA ALA A 9 -0.11 -11.77 16.52
C ALA A 9 -1.30 -11.26 15.66
N PRO A 10 -1.09 -10.36 14.66
CA PRO A 10 -2.13 -9.95 13.72
C PRO A 10 -2.77 -11.10 12.95
N LEU A 11 -1.99 -12.05 12.43
CA LEU A 11 -2.54 -13.21 11.71
C LEU A 11 -3.33 -14.16 12.62
N ALA A 12 -2.88 -14.35 13.88
CA ALA A 12 -3.61 -15.13 14.87
C ALA A 12 -4.95 -14.47 15.24
N ALA A 13 -4.96 -13.15 15.39
CA ALA A 13 -6.18 -12.38 15.62
C ALA A 13 -7.14 -12.46 14.43
N LEU A 14 -6.62 -12.34 13.21
CA LEU A 14 -7.42 -12.45 11.99
C LEU A 14 -8.04 -13.84 11.86
N LYS A 15 -7.24 -14.89 12.07
CA LYS A 15 -7.74 -16.27 12.11
C LYS A 15 -8.77 -16.49 13.23
N LYS A 16 -8.68 -15.77 14.33
CA LYS A 16 -9.70 -15.82 15.39
C LYS A 16 -11.02 -15.24 14.89
N SER A 17 -11.01 -14.06 14.29
CA SER A 17 -12.23 -13.46 13.74
C SER A 17 -12.82 -14.27 12.58
N LEU A 18 -11.99 -14.88 11.73
CA LEU A 18 -12.48 -15.79 10.68
C LEU A 18 -13.17 -17.05 11.22
N ARG A 19 -12.89 -17.48 12.46
CA ARG A 19 -13.61 -18.60 13.08
C ARG A 19 -15.03 -18.20 13.50
N ASP A 20 -15.24 -16.94 13.82
CA ASP A 20 -16.58 -16.44 14.15
C ASP A 20 -17.41 -16.29 12.87
N GLU A 21 -16.78 -15.85 11.78
CA GLU A 21 -17.41 -15.71 10.46
C GLU A 21 -17.71 -17.04 9.77
N PHE A 22 -16.78 -18.00 9.86
CA PHE A 22 -16.91 -19.32 9.25
C PHE A 22 -16.90 -20.42 10.34
N PRO A 23 -17.97 -20.53 11.16
CA PRO A 23 -18.00 -21.39 12.35
C PRO A 23 -17.87 -22.88 12.02
N ASP A 24 -18.34 -23.30 10.85
CA ASP A 24 -18.27 -24.68 10.39
C ASP A 24 -16.89 -25.04 9.79
N ALA A 25 -16.04 -24.04 9.52
CA ALA A 25 -14.74 -24.26 8.91
C ALA A 25 -13.70 -24.72 9.94
N LYS A 26 -13.08 -25.88 9.67
CA LYS A 26 -11.96 -26.40 10.46
C LYS A 26 -10.82 -25.37 10.53
N SER A 27 -10.23 -25.23 11.72
CA SER A 27 -9.10 -24.32 12.00
C SER A 27 -7.91 -24.49 11.04
N SER A 28 -7.60 -25.71 10.60
CA SER A 28 -6.55 -25.98 9.61
C SER A 28 -6.91 -25.44 8.22
N HIS A 29 -8.16 -25.61 7.78
CA HIS A 29 -8.64 -25.09 6.50
C HIS A 29 -8.65 -23.56 6.50
N LEU A 30 -9.03 -22.92 7.61
CA LEU A 30 -8.92 -21.46 7.76
C LEU A 30 -7.48 -20.96 7.66
N SER A 31 -6.50 -21.72 8.17
CA SER A 31 -5.09 -21.33 8.07
C SER A 31 -4.60 -21.39 6.61
N GLU A 32 -5.00 -22.43 5.90
CA GLU A 32 -4.72 -22.61 4.47
C GLU A 32 -5.44 -21.56 3.60
N ALA A 33 -6.69 -21.21 3.94
CA ALA A 33 -7.45 -20.17 3.25
C ALA A 33 -6.89 -18.77 3.51
N LEU A 34 -6.45 -18.48 4.73
CA LEU A 34 -5.74 -17.25 5.07
C LEU A 34 -4.38 -17.17 4.35
N ALA A 35 -3.66 -18.28 4.21
CA ALA A 35 -2.43 -18.29 3.41
C ALA A 35 -2.72 -17.99 1.94
N ALA A 36 -3.78 -18.58 1.37
CA ALA A 36 -4.19 -18.32 -0.01
C ALA A 36 -4.62 -16.87 -0.23
N SER A 37 -5.30 -16.24 0.73
CA SER A 37 -5.72 -14.84 0.63
C SER A 37 -4.54 -13.85 0.62
N LEU A 38 -3.40 -14.27 1.16
CA LEU A 38 -2.13 -13.54 1.19
C LEU A 38 -1.21 -13.92 0.02
N GLY A 39 -1.68 -14.74 -0.93
CA GLY A 39 -0.92 -15.17 -2.11
C GLY A 39 0.01 -16.36 -1.88
N PHE A 40 -0.02 -17.00 -0.71
CA PHE A 40 0.79 -18.19 -0.42
C PHE A 40 0.05 -19.47 -0.78
N ARG A 41 0.78 -20.46 -1.30
CA ARG A 41 0.21 -21.76 -1.68
C ARG A 41 -0.24 -22.59 -0.48
N THR A 42 0.46 -22.44 0.66
CA THR A 42 0.23 -23.21 1.89
C THR A 42 0.48 -22.35 3.13
N TYR A 43 -0.07 -22.75 4.27
CA TYR A 43 0.22 -22.09 5.54
C TYR A 43 1.70 -22.22 5.92
N ALA A 44 2.35 -23.34 5.60
CA ALA A 44 3.79 -23.51 5.83
C ALA A 44 4.63 -22.50 5.03
N SER A 45 4.27 -22.22 3.76
CA SER A 45 4.95 -21.18 2.96
C SER A 45 4.74 -19.77 3.50
N LEU A 46 3.56 -19.48 4.08
CA LEU A 46 3.31 -18.22 4.78
C LEU A 46 4.21 -18.10 6.01
N GLN A 47 4.30 -19.15 6.84
CA GLN A 47 5.18 -19.15 8.02
C GLN A 47 6.65 -18.98 7.63
N ALA A 48 7.10 -19.64 6.56
CA ALA A 48 8.47 -19.49 6.06
C ALA A 48 8.78 -18.09 5.53
N ALA A 49 7.77 -17.29 5.16
CA ALA A 49 7.95 -15.91 4.71
C ALA A 49 8.02 -14.90 5.86
N MET A 50 7.54 -15.27 7.05
CA MET A 50 7.61 -14.46 8.28
C MET A 50 9.02 -14.48 8.89
N THR A 51 9.99 -13.92 8.18
CA THR A 51 11.41 -13.87 8.59
C THR A 51 11.82 -12.47 9.03
N GLY A 52 12.88 -12.40 9.85
CA GLY A 52 13.40 -11.15 10.37
C GLY A 52 12.57 -10.51 11.49
N PRO A 53 12.96 -9.30 11.93
CA PRO A 53 12.27 -8.56 12.99
C PRO A 53 10.82 -8.25 12.61
N GLU A 54 9.87 -8.42 13.54
CA GLU A 54 8.44 -8.24 13.28
C GLU A 54 8.09 -6.82 12.82
N GLU A 55 8.75 -5.82 13.38
CA GLU A 55 8.62 -4.40 13.04
C GLU A 55 8.97 -4.10 11.58
N ASP A 56 9.77 -4.95 10.94
CA ASP A 56 10.23 -4.79 9.56
C ASP A 56 9.40 -5.59 8.55
N ARG A 57 8.53 -6.48 9.05
CA ARG A 57 7.74 -7.33 8.16
C ARG A 57 6.68 -6.50 7.43
N PRO A 58 6.49 -6.76 6.13
CA PRO A 58 5.64 -5.96 5.28
C PRO A 58 4.16 -6.15 5.62
N PHE A 59 3.35 -5.22 5.13
CA PHE A 59 1.92 -5.39 5.06
C PHE A 59 1.59 -6.05 3.73
N VAL A 60 0.62 -6.96 3.74
CA VAL A 60 0.18 -7.68 2.55
C VAL A 60 -1.32 -7.45 2.39
N LEU A 61 -1.74 -7.18 1.15
CA LEU A 61 -3.14 -7.04 0.81
C LEU A 61 -3.86 -8.39 0.95
N LEU A 62 -5.01 -8.36 1.61
CA LEU A 62 -5.88 -9.49 1.78
C LEU A 62 -6.83 -9.62 0.59
N ASN A 63 -6.87 -10.79 -0.02
CA ASN A 63 -7.77 -11.11 -1.13
C ASN A 63 -8.93 -12.01 -0.66
N SER A 64 -10.11 -11.41 -0.48
CA SER A 64 -11.32 -12.13 -0.05
C SER A 64 -11.73 -13.23 -1.04
N GLU A 65 -11.65 -12.97 -2.35
CA GLU A 65 -11.99 -13.97 -3.37
C GLU A 65 -11.10 -15.21 -3.27
N MET A 66 -9.79 -15.04 -3.04
CA MET A 66 -8.85 -16.14 -2.88
C MET A 66 -9.09 -16.93 -1.58
N LEU A 67 -9.48 -16.25 -0.49
CA LEU A 67 -9.93 -16.93 0.74
C LEU A 67 -11.13 -17.83 0.45
N ARG A 68 -12.19 -17.26 -0.15
CA ARG A 68 -13.44 -17.98 -0.44
C ARG A 68 -13.23 -19.15 -1.38
N LYS A 69 -12.50 -18.93 -2.49
CA LYS A 69 -12.10 -19.98 -3.44
C LYS A 69 -11.37 -21.12 -2.73
N ARG A 70 -10.49 -20.82 -1.78
CA ARG A 70 -9.75 -21.85 -1.04
C ARG A 70 -10.65 -22.61 -0.07
N LEU A 71 -11.61 -21.96 0.58
CA LEU A 71 -12.61 -22.63 1.41
C LEU A 71 -13.54 -23.54 0.58
N MET A 72 -13.98 -23.10 -0.60
CA MET A 72 -14.78 -23.92 -1.52
C MET A 72 -14.04 -25.20 -1.93
N GLN A 73 -12.72 -25.13 -2.17
CA GLN A 73 -11.90 -26.32 -2.46
C GLN A 73 -11.90 -27.34 -1.31
N PHE A 74 -12.13 -26.90 -0.08
CA PHE A 74 -12.29 -27.77 1.08
C PHE A 74 -13.72 -28.27 1.31
N GLY A 75 -14.67 -27.88 0.44
CA GLY A 75 -16.06 -28.33 0.48
C GLY A 75 -17.02 -27.41 1.26
N TYR A 76 -16.58 -26.20 1.63
CA TYR A 76 -17.46 -25.21 2.25
C TYR A 76 -18.28 -24.44 1.19
N PRO A 77 -19.49 -23.95 1.52
CA PRO A 77 -20.24 -23.09 0.60
C PRO A 77 -19.49 -21.78 0.33
N ASP A 78 -19.76 -21.18 -0.83
CA ASP A 78 -19.30 -19.83 -1.12
C ASP A 78 -20.12 -18.81 -0.31
N ASP A 79 -19.47 -17.72 0.07
CA ASP A 79 -20.09 -16.58 0.76
C ASP A 79 -19.69 -15.28 0.04
N PRO A 80 -20.40 -14.90 -1.03
CA PRO A 80 -20.02 -13.75 -1.85
C PRO A 80 -20.11 -12.41 -1.10
N GLU A 81 -20.77 -12.36 0.07
CA GLU A 81 -20.90 -11.14 0.87
C GLU A 81 -19.67 -10.90 1.77
N PHE A 82 -18.89 -11.94 2.04
CA PHE A 82 -17.69 -11.82 2.87
C PHE A 82 -16.62 -10.94 2.21
N GLU A 83 -16.25 -9.85 2.89
CA GLU A 83 -15.13 -8.98 2.52
C GLU A 83 -14.29 -8.63 3.77
N PHE A 84 -12.96 -8.72 3.68
CA PHE A 84 -12.08 -8.42 4.83
C PHE A 84 -12.25 -6.98 5.34
N GLU A 85 -12.64 -6.05 4.47
CA GLU A 85 -12.89 -4.65 4.85
C GLU A 85 -14.02 -4.52 5.87
N LEU A 86 -15.03 -5.40 5.82
CA LEU A 86 -16.14 -5.40 6.78
C LEU A 86 -15.66 -5.74 8.19
N MET A 87 -14.49 -6.37 8.32
CA MET A 87 -13.89 -6.71 9.61
C MET A 87 -13.15 -5.52 10.24
N ASN A 88 -12.78 -4.47 9.51
CA ASN A 88 -11.93 -3.37 10.04
C ASN A 88 -12.53 -2.63 11.25
N GLY A 89 -13.84 -2.70 11.46
CA GLY A 89 -14.51 -2.12 12.63
C GLY A 89 -14.28 -2.89 13.95
N VAL A 90 -13.67 -4.08 13.90
CA VAL A 90 -13.39 -4.92 15.08
C VAL A 90 -11.98 -4.63 15.61
N PRO A 91 -11.83 -3.98 16.79
CA PRO A 91 -10.52 -3.63 17.30
C PRO A 91 -9.62 -4.85 17.51
N GLY A 92 -8.39 -4.76 17.02
CA GLY A 92 -7.35 -5.76 17.27
C GLY A 92 -7.51 -7.07 16.51
N ASN A 93 -8.35 -7.15 15.48
CA ASN A 93 -8.51 -8.34 14.64
C ASN A 93 -7.38 -8.55 13.62
N GLY A 94 -6.35 -7.71 13.63
CA GLY A 94 -5.21 -7.79 12.71
C GLY A 94 -5.47 -7.25 11.30
N VAL A 95 -6.65 -6.72 11.02
CA VAL A 95 -6.99 -6.07 9.75
C VAL A 95 -6.66 -4.58 9.83
N VAL A 96 -6.08 -4.06 8.76
CA VAL A 96 -5.88 -2.64 8.53
C VAL A 96 -6.62 -2.27 7.25
N SER A 97 -7.61 -1.38 7.33
CA SER A 97 -8.28 -0.92 6.13
C SER A 97 -7.31 -0.19 5.21
N THR A 98 -7.42 -0.47 3.91
CA THR A 98 -6.73 0.31 2.89
C THR A 98 -7.68 1.24 2.14
N TRP A 99 -8.88 1.41 2.68
CA TRP A 99 -9.97 2.13 2.05
C TRP A 99 -10.28 3.42 2.81
N CYS A 100 -10.18 4.54 2.10
CA CYS A 100 -10.77 5.78 2.58
C CYS A 100 -12.29 5.74 2.38
N ASN A 101 -13.07 6.27 3.31
CA ASN A 101 -14.55 6.39 3.19
C ASN A 101 -15.02 7.22 1.98
N HIS A 102 -14.14 7.74 1.13
CA HIS A 102 -14.49 8.41 -0.13
C HIS A 102 -13.80 7.77 -1.33
N ALA A 103 -13.19 6.59 -1.17
CA ALA A 103 -12.41 5.96 -2.24
C ALA A 103 -13.25 5.61 -3.47
N TRP A 104 -14.56 5.35 -3.31
CA TRP A 104 -15.47 5.13 -4.44
C TRP A 104 -15.71 6.37 -5.30
N GLU A 105 -15.43 7.56 -4.78
CA GLU A 105 -15.51 8.83 -5.53
C GLU A 105 -14.25 9.05 -6.38
N ILE A 106 -13.20 8.27 -6.14
CA ILE A 106 -11.88 8.44 -6.74
C ILE A 106 -11.67 7.40 -7.84
N GLU A 107 -11.74 7.88 -9.08
CA GLU A 107 -11.47 7.08 -10.27
C GLU A 107 -10.37 7.70 -11.13
N TYR A 108 -9.36 6.90 -11.49
CA TYR A 108 -8.28 7.33 -12.37
C TYR A 108 -8.65 7.14 -13.86
N LYS A 109 -9.61 7.94 -14.34
CA LYS A 109 -10.20 7.83 -15.68
C LYS A 109 -9.25 8.30 -16.78
N THR A 110 -8.46 9.34 -16.51
CA THR A 110 -7.56 9.95 -17.50
C THR A 110 -6.17 9.33 -17.48
N GLU A 111 -5.43 9.44 -18.60
CA GLU A 111 -4.01 9.05 -18.63
C GLU A 111 -3.18 9.82 -17.61
N ARG A 112 -3.49 11.12 -17.41
CA ARG A 112 -2.80 11.95 -16.43
C ARG A 112 -2.97 11.44 -15.01
N GLN A 113 -4.19 11.07 -14.64
CA GLN A 113 -4.51 10.46 -13.36
C GLN A 113 -3.78 9.14 -13.15
N ARG A 114 -3.79 8.25 -14.15
CA ARG A 114 -3.06 6.98 -14.09
C ARG A 114 -1.55 7.18 -13.99
N ALA A 115 -0.99 8.12 -14.74
CA ALA A 115 0.43 8.44 -14.68
C ALA A 115 0.86 8.99 -13.32
N TRP A 116 0.08 9.90 -12.73
CA TRP A 116 0.30 10.37 -11.36
C TRP A 116 0.26 9.20 -10.36
N ARG A 117 -0.82 8.42 -10.39
CA ARG A 117 -1.05 7.29 -9.49
C ARG A 117 0.11 6.29 -9.56
N ASN A 118 0.49 5.90 -10.77
CA ASN A 118 1.53 4.89 -10.98
C ASN A 118 2.90 5.38 -10.52
N LEU A 119 3.26 6.64 -10.79
CA LEU A 119 4.49 7.24 -10.28
C LEU A 119 4.51 7.25 -8.75
N MET A 120 3.39 7.59 -8.12
CA MET A 120 3.31 7.66 -6.66
C MET A 120 3.32 6.30 -5.98
N ILE A 121 2.67 5.29 -6.57
CA ILE A 121 2.80 3.91 -6.10
C ILE A 121 4.25 3.46 -6.15
N CYS A 122 4.98 3.73 -7.25
CA CYS A 122 6.38 3.34 -7.34
C CYS A 122 7.24 4.03 -6.27
N ALA A 123 7.00 5.32 -6.02
CA ALA A 123 7.75 6.09 -5.04
C ALA A 123 7.50 5.61 -3.61
N VAL A 124 6.23 5.37 -3.24
CA VAL A 124 5.85 4.84 -1.92
C VAL A 124 6.41 3.42 -1.74
N ASN A 125 6.26 2.56 -2.74
CA ASN A 125 6.81 1.19 -2.69
C ASN A 125 8.34 1.23 -2.52
N ALA A 126 9.05 2.06 -3.26
CA ALA A 126 10.51 2.19 -3.13
C ALA A 126 10.94 2.66 -1.73
N ALA A 127 10.16 3.52 -1.09
CA ALA A 127 10.43 3.98 0.28
C ALA A 127 10.15 2.89 1.33
N LEU A 128 9.08 2.10 1.14
CA LEU A 128 8.77 0.94 1.97
C LEU A 128 9.82 -0.16 1.83
N ASP A 129 10.27 -0.44 0.61
CA ASP A 129 11.30 -1.46 0.31
C ASP A 129 12.64 -1.11 0.99
N ARG A 130 12.97 0.18 1.04
CA ARG A 130 14.14 0.68 1.79
C ARG A 130 13.92 0.83 3.28
N ARG A 131 12.70 0.57 3.77
CA ARG A 131 12.31 0.70 5.17
C ARG A 131 12.62 2.09 5.73
N ILE A 132 12.45 3.13 4.91
CA ILE A 132 12.61 4.52 5.38
C ILE A 132 11.43 4.89 6.30
N PHE A 133 10.26 4.29 6.08
CA PHE A 133 9.15 4.25 7.03
C PHE A 133 8.42 2.91 6.86
N THR A 134 7.47 2.61 7.75
CA THR A 134 6.50 1.52 7.53
C THR A 134 5.06 2.04 7.56
N LEU A 135 4.10 1.19 7.16
CA LEU A 135 2.67 1.51 7.24
C LEU A 135 2.14 1.56 8.69
N ARG A 136 2.97 1.24 9.69
CA ARG A 136 2.59 1.42 11.10
C ARG A 136 2.56 2.92 11.43
N PRO A 137 1.53 3.42 12.12
CA PRO A 137 1.50 4.82 12.56
C PRO A 137 2.76 5.17 13.37
N GLY A 138 3.35 6.34 13.09
CA GLY A 138 4.52 6.86 13.80
C GLY A 138 5.88 6.21 13.48
N ASP A 139 5.94 5.14 12.67
CA ASP A 139 7.20 4.46 12.34
C ASP A 139 7.93 5.16 11.17
N ASN A 140 8.48 6.34 11.44
CA ASN A 140 9.38 7.08 10.56
C ASN A 140 10.83 6.75 10.96
N ARG A 141 11.64 6.27 10.01
CA ARG A 141 13.03 5.83 10.25
C ARG A 141 14.04 6.75 9.56
N PHE A 142 13.70 8.02 9.54
CA PHE A 142 14.52 9.09 9.01
C PHE A 142 14.53 10.28 9.97
N GLU A 143 15.62 11.02 9.95
CA GLU A 143 15.69 12.34 10.56
C GLU A 143 15.17 13.36 9.55
N ASP A 144 14.07 14.04 9.87
CA ASP A 144 13.52 15.07 9.01
C ASP A 144 14.08 16.46 9.36
N GLU A 145 15.37 16.65 9.06
CA GLU A 145 16.02 17.95 9.24
C GLU A 145 15.34 19.02 8.36
N TYR A 146 14.64 19.95 9.01
CA TYR A 146 13.99 21.08 8.37
C TYR A 146 12.94 20.73 7.29
N ARG A 147 12.28 19.57 7.38
CA ARG A 147 11.28 19.12 6.39
C ARG A 147 11.83 19.00 4.96
N ARG A 148 13.14 18.81 4.81
CA ARG A 148 13.77 18.64 3.49
C ARG A 148 13.59 17.22 2.96
N GLY A 149 13.09 16.29 3.76
CA GLY A 149 12.85 14.92 3.36
C GLY A 149 14.09 14.12 2.94
N VAL A 150 13.97 12.79 2.97
CA VAL A 150 15.06 11.88 2.63
C VAL A 150 14.98 11.47 1.16
N PRO A 151 16.03 11.74 0.35
CA PRO A 151 16.04 11.36 -1.05
C PRO A 151 16.29 9.85 -1.23
N ILE A 152 15.55 9.25 -2.15
CA ILE A 152 15.54 7.81 -2.44
C ILE A 152 15.59 7.65 -3.95
N ASP A 153 16.75 7.28 -4.50
CA ASP A 153 16.86 6.96 -5.94
C ASP A 153 16.30 5.57 -6.25
N PHE A 154 15.49 5.42 -7.28
CA PHE A 154 14.93 4.12 -7.70
C PHE A 154 14.75 4.07 -9.22
N THR A 155 14.42 2.90 -9.74
CA THR A 155 14.17 2.70 -11.17
C THR A 155 12.71 2.30 -11.37
N LEU A 156 12.03 2.96 -12.29
CA LEU A 156 10.66 2.61 -12.66
C LEU A 156 10.62 1.28 -13.43
N PRO A 157 9.48 0.57 -13.48
CA PRO A 157 9.38 -0.69 -14.22
C PRO A 157 9.71 -0.58 -15.73
N ASN A 158 9.56 0.62 -16.31
CA ASN A 158 9.94 0.90 -17.69
C ASN A 158 11.42 1.32 -17.87
N GLY A 159 12.24 1.20 -16.82
CA GLY A 159 13.68 1.48 -16.83
C GLY A 159 14.08 2.94 -16.62
N LEU A 160 13.11 3.86 -16.48
CA LEU A 160 13.44 5.28 -16.27
C LEU A 160 13.97 5.52 -14.84
N PRO A 161 15.02 6.34 -14.68
CA PRO A 161 15.51 6.72 -13.36
C PRO A 161 14.51 7.65 -12.68
N ALA A 162 14.28 7.43 -11.39
CA ALA A 162 13.40 8.25 -10.57
C ALA A 162 14.01 8.50 -9.19
N ARG A 163 13.53 9.54 -8.52
CA ARG A 163 13.87 9.83 -7.12
C ARG A 163 12.61 10.18 -6.35
N ALA A 164 12.47 9.62 -5.16
CA ALA A 164 11.48 10.04 -4.18
C ALA A 164 12.14 10.93 -3.12
N SER A 165 11.35 11.80 -2.49
CA SER A 165 11.72 12.52 -1.27
C SER A 165 10.60 12.32 -0.26
N VAL A 166 10.93 11.81 0.93
CA VAL A 166 9.94 11.47 1.97
C VAL A 166 10.14 12.34 3.20
N ALA A 167 9.07 12.93 3.72
CA ALA A 167 9.11 13.83 4.86
C ALA A 167 7.96 13.54 5.83
N ASP A 168 8.12 13.95 7.09
CA ASP A 168 7.05 13.84 8.08
C ASP A 168 5.99 14.92 7.81
N ALA A 169 4.75 14.50 7.59
CA ALA A 169 3.62 15.42 7.41
C ALA A 169 2.88 15.72 8.72
N GLY A 170 3.29 15.11 9.83
CA GLY A 170 2.56 15.12 11.10
C GLY A 170 1.34 14.20 11.06
N PHE A 171 0.68 14.04 12.22
CA PHE A 171 -0.54 13.22 12.36
C PHE A 171 -0.39 11.77 11.87
N ASP A 172 0.82 11.20 11.99
CA ASP A 172 1.23 9.89 11.47
C ASP A 172 1.19 9.77 9.94
N GLU A 173 1.06 10.87 9.20
CA GLU A 173 1.14 10.90 7.75
C GLU A 173 2.58 11.08 7.25
N VAL A 174 2.85 10.54 6.05
CA VAL A 174 4.13 10.77 5.35
C VAL A 174 3.86 11.49 4.05
N ALA A 175 4.54 12.62 3.84
CA ALA A 175 4.57 13.29 2.55
C ALA A 175 5.59 12.60 1.63
N VAL A 176 5.19 12.28 0.41
CA VAL A 176 6.05 11.66 -0.60
C VAL A 176 6.00 12.49 -1.86
N HIS A 177 7.17 13.00 -2.27
CA HIS A 177 7.38 13.63 -3.56
C HIS A 177 8.15 12.67 -4.46
N ALA A 178 7.94 12.73 -5.77
CA ALA A 178 8.69 11.93 -6.73
C ALA A 178 8.98 12.67 -8.02
N ALA A 179 10.14 12.40 -8.61
CA ALA A 179 10.57 12.93 -9.91
C ALA A 179 11.12 11.82 -10.81
N VAL A 180 10.83 11.89 -12.11
CA VAL A 180 11.43 11.07 -13.17
C VAL A 180 12.52 11.89 -13.86
N ASN A 181 13.65 11.27 -14.19
CA ASN A 181 14.87 11.95 -14.64
C ASN A 181 15.23 13.11 -13.68
N PRO A 182 15.47 12.81 -12.39
CA PRO A 182 15.56 13.83 -11.36
C PRO A 182 16.74 14.77 -11.60
N LYS A 183 16.52 16.05 -11.31
CA LYS A 183 17.52 17.12 -11.36
C LYS A 183 17.84 17.59 -9.94
N GLY A 184 19.11 17.87 -9.68
CA GLY A 184 19.56 18.28 -8.33
C GLY A 184 19.54 17.11 -7.33
N ARG A 185 19.55 17.44 -6.02
CA ARG A 185 19.59 16.45 -4.92
C ARG A 185 18.24 16.22 -4.24
N HIS A 186 17.36 17.22 -4.25
CA HIS A 186 16.08 17.19 -3.56
C HIS A 186 14.91 17.22 -4.56
N VAL A 187 13.79 16.62 -4.19
CA VAL A 187 12.56 16.60 -5.00
C VAL A 187 11.46 17.30 -4.22
N ASP A 188 11.01 18.42 -4.77
CA ASP A 188 9.82 19.14 -4.33
C ASP A 188 8.85 19.23 -5.51
N ALA A 189 7.63 18.77 -5.33
CA ALA A 189 6.62 18.77 -6.39
C ALA A 189 6.15 20.18 -6.76
N MET A 190 6.28 21.13 -5.83
CA MET A 190 5.96 22.54 -6.04
C MET A 190 6.99 23.22 -6.96
N ALA A 191 8.22 22.68 -7.04
CA ALA A 191 9.24 23.16 -7.98
C ALA A 191 9.04 22.65 -9.42
N GLY A 192 8.11 21.72 -9.65
CA GLY A 192 7.73 21.27 -11.00
C GLY A 192 8.93 20.76 -11.82
N PHE A 193 9.10 21.29 -13.04
CA PHE A 193 10.11 20.77 -14.00
C PHE A 193 11.58 21.06 -13.62
N ASP A 194 11.82 21.84 -12.57
CA ASP A 194 13.15 22.07 -12.02
C ASP A 194 13.66 20.83 -11.27
N CYS A 195 12.76 19.97 -10.79
CA CYS A 195 13.10 18.71 -10.12
C CYS A 195 13.16 17.49 -11.06
N GLY A 196 12.58 17.55 -12.26
CA GLY A 196 12.59 16.43 -13.21
C GLY A 196 11.66 16.60 -14.41
N ASP A 197 11.51 15.55 -15.20
CA ASP A 197 10.64 15.53 -16.40
C ASP A 197 9.21 15.10 -16.10
N ALA A 198 8.98 14.39 -15.00
CA ALA A 198 7.66 14.22 -14.40
C ALA A 198 7.80 14.30 -12.90
N VAL A 199 6.98 15.11 -12.22
CA VAL A 199 7.06 15.36 -10.79
C VAL A 199 5.67 15.34 -10.17
N ALA A 200 5.51 14.65 -9.05
CA ALA A 200 4.26 14.47 -8.34
C ALA A 200 4.48 14.49 -6.83
N MET A 201 3.40 14.69 -6.06
CA MET A 201 3.38 14.36 -4.64
C MET A 201 2.07 13.72 -4.20
N THR A 202 2.13 13.14 -3.00
CA THR A 202 1.03 12.54 -2.25
C THR A 202 1.31 12.57 -0.75
N TRP A 203 0.28 12.34 0.05
CA TRP A 203 0.40 11.94 1.46
C TRP A 203 0.02 10.47 1.62
N LEU A 204 0.59 9.80 2.61
CA LEU A 204 0.24 8.45 3.01
C LEU A 204 -0.31 8.48 4.44
N GLU A 205 -1.62 8.23 4.59
CA GLU A 205 -2.29 8.11 5.89
C GLU A 205 -2.03 6.72 6.47
N ARG A 206 -1.73 6.66 7.77
CA ARG A 206 -1.35 5.44 8.49
C ARG A 206 -2.09 5.23 9.81
N ARG A 207 -2.73 6.27 10.35
CA ARG A 207 -3.45 6.26 11.63
C ARG A 207 -4.85 5.68 11.51
N ARG A 208 -5.59 6.09 10.47
CA ARG A 208 -6.98 5.66 10.24
C ARG A 208 -7.09 4.39 9.38
N GLY A 209 -5.98 3.96 8.82
CA GLY A 209 -5.79 2.81 7.93
C GLY A 209 -4.53 3.08 7.12
N ALA A 210 -4.33 2.39 6.00
CA ALA A 210 -3.14 2.54 5.16
C ALA A 210 -3.54 2.88 3.72
N TRP A 211 -3.51 4.15 3.35
CA TRP A 211 -3.80 4.57 1.98
C TRP A 211 -3.08 5.85 1.56
N MET A 212 -2.80 5.93 0.27
CA MET A 212 -2.29 7.09 -0.45
C MET A 212 -3.43 8.07 -0.71
N GLN A 213 -3.21 9.36 -0.47
CA GLN A 213 -4.17 10.43 -0.70
C GLN A 213 -4.05 11.00 -2.12
N THR A 214 -5.17 11.16 -2.81
CA THR A 214 -5.20 11.58 -4.20
C THR A 214 -4.98 13.09 -4.34
N SER A 215 -3.84 13.44 -4.93
CA SER A 215 -3.40 14.80 -5.25
C SER A 215 -2.91 14.89 -6.70
N ASP A 216 -3.68 14.28 -7.62
CA ASP A 216 -3.41 14.23 -9.06
C ASP A 216 -3.35 15.61 -9.74
N THR A 217 -3.94 16.63 -9.11
CA THR A 217 -3.81 18.04 -9.51
C THR A 217 -2.38 18.57 -9.31
N GLN A 218 -1.60 17.99 -8.40
CA GLN A 218 -0.20 18.32 -8.12
C GLN A 218 0.75 17.41 -8.90
N PHE A 219 0.47 17.24 -10.19
CA PHE A 219 1.29 16.48 -11.13
C PHE A 219 1.80 17.40 -12.24
N HIS A 220 3.08 17.34 -12.54
CA HIS A 220 3.72 17.98 -13.70
C HIS A 220 4.38 16.89 -14.53
N CYS A 221 4.15 16.84 -15.84
CA CYS A 221 4.69 15.75 -16.67
C CYS A 221 4.91 16.21 -18.11
N ARG A 222 6.11 15.95 -18.64
CA ARG A 222 6.42 16.13 -20.06
C ARG A 222 5.57 15.18 -20.88
N ARG A 223 5.02 15.68 -21.99
CA ARG A 223 4.13 14.93 -22.88
C ARG A 223 4.71 13.58 -23.33
N SER A 224 6.01 13.52 -23.55
CA SER A 224 6.73 12.31 -23.97
C SER A 224 6.70 11.17 -22.95
N LEU A 225 6.51 11.47 -21.65
CA LEU A 225 6.51 10.46 -20.59
C LEU A 225 5.09 10.00 -20.20
N LEU A 226 4.07 10.77 -20.55
CA LEU A 226 2.71 10.61 -20.01
C LEU A 226 2.14 9.20 -20.25
N SER A 227 2.15 8.74 -21.51
CA SER A 227 1.61 7.42 -21.87
C SER A 227 2.41 6.28 -21.24
N GLY A 228 3.74 6.41 -21.22
CA GLY A 228 4.64 5.43 -20.61
C GLY A 228 4.42 5.28 -19.10
N LEU A 229 4.18 6.38 -18.38
CA LEU A 229 3.86 6.35 -16.95
C LEU A 229 2.44 5.81 -16.70
N ALA A 230 1.47 6.20 -17.52
CA ALA A 230 0.09 5.73 -17.40
C ALA A 230 -0.07 4.22 -17.65
N ALA A 231 0.82 3.64 -18.45
CA ALA A 231 0.82 2.22 -18.81
C ALA A 231 1.60 1.31 -17.84
N LEU A 232 2.26 1.87 -16.82
CA LEU A 232 2.95 1.06 -15.81
C LEU A 232 1.96 0.14 -15.08
N ASP A 233 2.28 -1.16 -15.05
CA ASP A 233 1.55 -2.16 -14.27
C ASP A 233 2.14 -2.21 -12.86
N VAL A 234 1.51 -1.49 -11.94
CA VAL A 234 2.00 -1.33 -10.56
C VAL A 234 0.88 -1.43 -9.54
N THR A 235 1.18 -2.13 -8.46
CA THR A 235 0.27 -2.37 -7.34
C THR A 235 0.84 -1.78 -6.04
N PRO A 236 -0.01 -1.18 -5.19
CA PRO A 236 0.37 -0.79 -3.84
C PRO A 236 0.91 -1.95 -3.00
N ALA A 237 2.01 -1.73 -2.29
CA ALA A 237 2.60 -2.72 -1.37
C ALA A 237 1.93 -2.67 0.02
N GLY A 238 0.71 -3.22 0.13
CA GLY A 238 0.01 -3.36 1.42
C GLY A 238 -0.82 -2.14 1.86
N TYR A 239 -1.02 -1.17 0.97
CA TYR A 239 -1.85 0.02 1.20
C TYR A 239 -2.83 0.21 0.02
N GLY A 240 -3.71 1.19 0.12
CA GLY A 240 -4.68 1.54 -0.92
C GLY A 240 -4.27 2.81 -1.64
N ASP A 241 -4.69 2.98 -2.89
CA ASP A 241 -4.29 4.12 -3.71
C ASP A 241 -5.31 5.27 -3.72
N ARG A 242 -6.56 5.01 -3.30
CA ARG A 242 -7.71 5.93 -3.44
C ARG A 242 -8.10 6.62 -2.13
N GLY A 243 -7.24 7.45 -1.59
CA GLY A 243 -7.55 8.29 -0.44
C GLY A 243 -8.04 9.68 -0.83
N ARG A 244 -8.98 10.28 -0.09
CA ARG A 244 -9.20 11.73 -0.17
C ARG A 244 -8.13 12.45 0.64
N VAL A 245 -7.74 13.65 0.20
CA VAL A 245 -6.87 14.51 1.00
C VAL A 245 -7.53 14.86 2.33
N ILE A 246 -6.79 14.66 3.41
CA ILE A 246 -7.20 14.99 4.77
C ILE A 246 -6.64 16.37 5.09
N MET A 247 -7.52 17.29 5.49
CA MET A 247 -7.16 18.64 5.94
C MET A 247 -7.35 18.76 7.45
#